data_AF-A0A507CNP2-F1
#
_entry.id   AF-A0A507CNP2-F1
#
_cell.length_a   1.000
_cell.length_b   1.000
_cell.length_c   1.000
_cell.angle_alpha   90.00
_cell.angle_beta   90.00
_cell.angle_gamma   90.00
#
_symmetry.space_group_name_H-M   'P 1'
#
loop_
_entity.id
_entity.type
_entity.pdbx_description
1 polymer ?
#
loop_
_entity_poly.entity_id
_entity_poly.type
_entity_poly.pdbx_seq_one_letter_code
_entity_poly.pdbx_strand_id
1 'polypeptide(L)'
;MNQTTVSVVNGGPVVTFNIGTNISLVNPGYYPVTVAIIDVTGAPIVRGQSSQTMKANGSLSSVYLPSQRNVSVILPITVTYNASSVAAALADPFWVDMLQACGLVPFSTPRPLTFQYNTLGWLQGLDWVKVTRTGTLNYTCQINATDITRALGGRLI
;
A
#
# COMPACT_ATOMS: atom_id res chain seq x y z
N MET A 1 -10.31 -9.67 1.96
CA MET A 1 -11.25 -8.62 2.38
C MET A 1 -10.45 -7.35 2.53
N ASN A 2 -10.74 -6.30 1.75
CA ASN A 2 -10.07 -5.01 1.91
C ASN A 2 -10.65 -4.35 3.15
N GLN A 3 -9.89 -4.38 4.24
CA GLN A 3 -10.27 -3.74 5.49
C GLN A 3 -9.69 -2.33 5.48
N THR A 4 -10.56 -1.34 5.55
CA THR A 4 -10.21 0.07 5.77
C THR A 4 -10.56 0.42 7.20
N THR A 5 -9.64 1.05 7.90
CA THR A 5 -9.81 1.55 9.27
C THR A 5 -9.48 3.03 9.28
N VAL A 6 -10.39 3.84 9.81
CA VAL A 6 -10.19 5.28 9.98
C VAL A 6 -10.34 5.58 11.46
N SER A 7 -9.39 6.30 12.03
CA SER A 7 -9.38 6.68 13.45
C SER A 7 -8.73 8.05 13.65
N VAL A 8 -8.85 8.59 14.85
CA VAL A 8 -8.14 9.82 15.25
C VAL A 8 -7.15 9.44 16.34
N VAL A 9 -5.87 9.71 16.10
CA VAL A 9 -4.80 9.46 17.06
C VAL A 9 -4.08 10.78 17.28
N ASN A 10 -3.89 11.18 18.54
CA ASN A 10 -3.23 12.44 18.92
C ASN A 10 -3.83 13.70 18.27
N GLY A 11 -5.13 13.68 17.96
CA GLY A 11 -5.82 14.82 17.33
C GLY A 11 -5.63 14.93 15.82
N GLY A 12 -5.01 13.96 15.15
CA GLY A 12 -4.93 13.87 13.69
C GLY A 12 -5.55 12.60 13.12
N PRO A 13 -5.98 12.62 11.84
CA PRO A 13 -6.53 11.44 11.18
C PRO A 13 -5.45 10.37 10.94
N VAL A 14 -5.79 9.14 11.25
CA VAL A 14 -5.06 7.93 10.87
C VAL A 14 -5.97 7.09 9.99
N VAL A 15 -5.51 6.80 8.77
CA VAL A 15 -6.22 5.98 7.80
C VAL A 15 -5.33 4.81 7.42
N THR A 16 -5.82 3.59 7.66
CA THR A 16 -5.11 2.36 7.28
C THR A 16 -6.00 1.52 6.40
N PHE A 17 -5.50 1.09 5.25
CA PHE A 17 -6.21 0.16 4.37
C PHE A 17 -5.27 -0.86 3.75
N ASN A 18 -5.82 -2.03 3.41
CA ASN A 18 -5.09 -3.12 2.77
C ASN A 18 -5.35 -3.13 1.26
N ILE A 19 -4.27 -3.20 0.49
CA ILE A 19 -4.30 -3.49 -0.95
C ILE A 19 -3.60 -4.83 -1.21
N GLY A 20 -4.02 -5.54 -2.24
CA GLY A 20 -3.38 -6.77 -2.69
C GLY A 20 -2.97 -6.62 -4.14
N THR A 21 -1.74 -7.01 -4.48
CA THR A 21 -1.28 -7.05 -5.87
C THR A 21 -0.89 -8.47 -6.27
N ASN A 22 -1.32 -8.89 -7.45
CA ASN A 22 -0.92 -10.19 -8.01
C ASN A 22 0.50 -10.08 -8.53
N ILE A 23 1.41 -10.87 -7.96
CA ILE A 23 2.76 -11.04 -8.47
C ILE A 23 2.91 -12.43 -9.07
N SER A 24 3.67 -12.51 -10.16
CA SER A 24 4.06 -13.78 -10.77
C SER A 24 5.52 -14.03 -10.43
N LEU A 25 5.77 -15.14 -9.74
CA LEU A 25 7.10 -15.63 -9.40
C LEU A 25 7.44 -16.78 -10.34
N VAL A 26 8.63 -16.72 -10.93
CA VAL A 26 9.11 -17.72 -11.89
C VAL A 26 10.31 -18.42 -11.28
N ASN A 27 10.26 -19.75 -11.18
CA ASN A 27 11.45 -20.55 -10.87
C ASN A 27 11.97 -21.18 -12.17
N PRO A 28 13.04 -20.62 -12.77
CA PRO A 28 13.66 -21.20 -13.96
C PRO A 28 14.51 -22.44 -13.64
N GLY A 29 14.76 -22.73 -12.36
CA GLY A 29 15.58 -23.85 -11.92
C GLY A 29 14.91 -25.20 -12.10
N TYR A 30 15.74 -26.24 -12.18
CA TYR A 30 15.32 -27.64 -12.28
C TYR A 30 14.88 -28.24 -10.93
N TYR A 31 15.17 -27.57 -9.82
CA TYR A 31 14.79 -27.98 -8.48
C TYR A 31 13.75 -27.00 -7.89
N PRO A 32 12.78 -27.49 -7.10
CA PRO A 32 11.88 -26.62 -6.39
C PRO A 32 12.63 -25.80 -5.33
N VAL A 33 12.21 -24.56 -5.13
CA VAL A 33 12.78 -23.66 -4.13
C VAL A 33 11.67 -23.01 -3.32
N THR A 34 12.00 -22.57 -2.12
CA THR A 34 11.08 -21.77 -1.29
C THR A 34 11.65 -20.37 -1.15
N VAL A 35 10.84 -19.37 -1.47
CA VAL A 35 11.13 -17.98 -1.12
C VAL A 35 10.86 -17.82 0.36
N ALA A 36 11.87 -17.44 1.14
CA ALA A 36 11.74 -17.28 2.58
C ALA A 36 10.74 -16.16 2.90
N ILE A 37 10.93 -15.02 2.25
CA ILE A 37 10.12 -13.82 2.45
C ILE A 37 10.29 -12.85 1.29
N ILE A 38 9.24 -12.08 1.05
CA ILE A 38 9.17 -10.95 0.12
C ILE A 38 8.62 -9.78 0.93
N ASP A 39 9.49 -8.84 1.26
CA ASP A 39 9.09 -7.59 1.92
C ASP A 39 8.81 -6.51 0.89
N VAL A 40 7.84 -5.65 1.18
CA VAL A 40 7.43 -4.52 0.36
C VAL A 40 7.46 -3.28 1.20
N THR A 41 8.09 -2.24 0.67
CA THR A 41 8.02 -0.89 1.24
C THR A 41 7.69 0.10 0.14
N GLY A 42 6.95 1.15 0.46
CA GLY A 42 6.65 2.18 -0.53
C GLY A 42 5.88 3.37 0.04
N ALA A 43 5.57 4.30 -0.85
CA ALA A 43 4.73 5.46 -0.58
C ALA A 43 3.90 5.80 -1.83
N PRO A 44 2.72 6.42 -1.66
CA PRO A 44 1.99 6.98 -2.80
C PRO A 44 2.75 8.16 -3.40
N ILE A 45 2.60 8.36 -4.71
CA ILE A 45 3.14 9.51 -5.42
C ILE A 45 2.06 10.60 -5.46
N VAL A 46 2.43 11.81 -5.03
CA VAL A 46 1.56 12.99 -4.99
C VAL A 46 2.27 14.13 -5.69
N ARG A 47 1.67 14.66 -6.75
CA ARG A 47 2.27 15.76 -7.56
C ARG A 47 3.73 15.46 -7.98
N GLY A 48 4.04 14.19 -8.25
CA GLY A 48 5.37 13.75 -8.66
C GLY A 48 6.37 13.49 -7.53
N GLN A 49 5.97 13.63 -6.26
CA GLN A 49 6.82 13.33 -5.09
C GLN A 49 6.23 12.20 -4.22
N SER A 50 7.09 11.37 -3.64
CA SER A 50 6.63 10.36 -2.67
C SER A 50 6.13 11.03 -1.39
N SER A 51 4.96 10.60 -0.89
CA SER A 51 4.44 11.06 0.39
C SER A 51 5.37 10.67 1.54
N GLN A 52 5.56 11.57 2.51
CA GLN A 52 6.32 11.30 3.74
C GLN A 52 5.43 10.86 4.91
N THR A 53 4.13 11.17 4.82
CA THR A 53 3.09 10.95 5.85
C THR A 53 2.33 9.64 5.64
N MET A 54 2.41 9.07 4.44
CA MET A 54 1.89 7.76 4.13
C MET A 54 3.01 6.77 3.84
N LYS A 55 2.97 5.65 4.55
CA LYS A 55 3.88 4.52 4.35
C LYS A 55 3.08 3.28 4.03
N ALA A 56 3.60 2.49 3.10
CA ALA A 56 3.06 1.19 2.81
C ALA A 56 4.10 0.13 3.12
N ASN A 57 3.67 -0.89 3.85
CA ASN A 57 4.49 -2.04 4.20
C ASN A 57 3.70 -3.31 3.91
N GLY A 58 4.37 -4.33 3.39
CA GLY A 58 3.80 -5.63 3.11
C GLY A 58 4.85 -6.70 3.31
N SER A 59 4.42 -7.91 3.65
CA SER A 59 5.33 -9.05 3.69
C SER A 59 4.58 -10.32 3.28
N LEU A 60 5.26 -11.17 2.52
CA LEU A 60 4.78 -12.49 2.16
C LEU A 60 5.88 -13.50 2.42
N SER A 61 5.65 -14.43 3.34
CA SER A 61 6.62 -15.45 3.72
C SER A 61 6.31 -16.81 3.11
N SER A 62 7.35 -17.61 2.90
CA SER A 62 7.27 -19.04 2.60
C SER A 62 6.48 -19.37 1.33
N VAL A 63 6.89 -18.81 0.19
CA VAL A 63 6.28 -19.12 -1.11
C VAL A 63 7.01 -20.28 -1.76
N TYR A 64 6.34 -21.43 -1.88
CA TYR A 64 6.86 -22.58 -2.60
C TYR A 64 6.81 -22.34 -4.12
N LEU A 65 7.96 -22.49 -4.77
CA LEU A 65 8.11 -22.36 -6.22
C LEU A 65 8.51 -23.71 -6.84
N PRO A 66 7.58 -24.42 -7.49
CA PRO A 66 7.90 -25.65 -8.21
C PRO A 66 8.93 -25.39 -9.33
N SER A 67 9.72 -26.41 -9.65
CA SER A 67 10.66 -26.40 -10.77
C SER A 67 9.97 -26.02 -12.09
N GLN A 68 10.59 -25.10 -12.85
CA GLN A 68 10.15 -24.66 -14.18
C GLN A 68 8.69 -24.20 -14.27
N ARG A 69 8.15 -23.63 -13.18
CA ARG A 69 6.76 -23.16 -13.13
C ARG A 69 6.66 -21.74 -12.62
N ASN A 70 5.54 -21.13 -13.03
CA ASN A 70 5.10 -19.84 -12.53
C ASN A 70 4.11 -20.07 -11.40
N VAL A 71 4.25 -19.28 -10.34
CA VAL A 71 3.29 -19.25 -9.22
C VAL A 71 2.78 -17.82 -9.09
N SER A 72 1.46 -17.68 -9.16
CA SER A 72 0.79 -16.41 -8.90
C SER A 72 0.40 -16.36 -7.42
N VAL A 73 0.87 -15.33 -6.73
CA VAL A 73 0.53 -15.07 -5.32
C VAL A 73 0.05 -13.64 -5.16
N ILE A 74 -0.81 -13.42 -4.17
CA ILE A 74 -1.24 -12.08 -3.78
C ILE A 74 -0.25 -11.57 -2.74
N LEU A 75 0.39 -10.46 -3.04
CA LEU A 75 1.26 -9.73 -2.13
C LEU A 75 0.40 -8.74 -1.33
N PRO A 76 0.19 -8.98 -0.01
CA PRO A 76 -0.58 -8.07 0.82
C PRO A 76 0.26 -6.84 1.17
N ILE A 77 -0.31 -5.65 0.99
CA ILE A 77 0.33 -4.38 1.30
C ILE A 77 -0.63 -3.60 2.18
N THR A 78 -0.18 -3.25 3.38
CA THR A 78 -0.89 -2.36 4.30
C THR A 78 -0.40 -0.95 4.07
N VAL A 79 -1.31 -0.05 3.74
CA VAL A 79 -1.01 1.37 3.56
C VAL A 79 -1.54 2.13 4.77
N THR A 80 -0.68 2.91 5.42
CA THR A 80 -1.01 3.69 6.61
C THR A 80 -0.68 5.16 6.36
N TYR A 81 -1.70 6.00 6.42
CA TYR A 81 -1.61 7.45 6.52
C TYR A 81 -1.70 7.86 7.99
N ASN A 82 -0.79 8.71 8.45
CA ASN A 82 -0.80 9.21 9.82
C ASN A 82 -0.42 10.69 9.86
N ALA A 83 -1.37 11.52 10.26
CA ALA A 83 -1.14 12.93 10.54
C ALA A 83 -1.09 13.20 12.05
N SER A 84 -0.18 14.07 12.47
CA SER A 84 -0.03 14.47 13.89
C SER A 84 -1.17 15.37 14.38
N SER A 85 -1.93 16.01 13.50
CA SER A 85 -3.10 16.84 13.81
C SER A 85 -4.01 17.03 12.59
N VAL A 86 -5.24 17.50 12.78
CA VAL A 86 -6.12 17.92 11.67
C VAL A 86 -5.49 19.00 10.81
N ALA A 87 -4.82 19.99 11.43
CA ALA A 87 -4.13 21.05 10.70
C ALA A 87 -2.98 20.50 9.83
N ALA A 88 -2.21 19.54 10.35
CA ALA A 88 -1.16 18.85 9.59
C ALA A 88 -1.75 18.04 8.42
N ALA A 89 -2.91 17.40 8.61
CA ALA A 89 -3.60 16.69 7.53
C ALA A 89 -4.08 17.65 6.44
N LEU A 90 -4.66 18.79 6.80
CA LEU A 90 -5.11 19.80 5.82
C LEU A 90 -3.96 20.46 5.06
N ALA A 91 -2.79 20.58 5.68
CA ALA A 91 -1.57 21.08 5.04
C ALA A 91 -0.90 20.04 4.14
N ASP A 92 -1.27 18.76 4.26
CA ASP A 92 -0.67 17.68 3.49
C ASP A 92 -1.31 17.58 2.09
N PRO A 93 -0.52 17.80 1.01
CA PRO A 93 -1.03 17.66 -0.35
C PRO A 93 -1.59 16.27 -0.65
N PHE A 94 -1.08 15.23 0.01
CA PHE A 94 -1.58 13.87 -0.17
C PHE A 94 -2.99 13.71 0.39
N TRP A 95 -3.28 14.29 1.55
CA TRP A 95 -4.60 14.14 2.17
C TRP A 95 -5.69 14.63 1.24
N VAL A 96 -5.52 15.82 0.67
CA VAL A 96 -6.48 16.41 -0.29
C VAL A 96 -6.54 15.59 -1.59
N ASP A 97 -5.39 15.17 -2.13
CA ASP A 97 -5.33 14.36 -3.34
C ASP A 97 -6.02 13.00 -3.16
N MET A 98 -5.82 12.37 -2.01
CA MET A 98 -6.48 11.12 -1.61
C MET A 98 -8.00 11.33 -1.56
N LEU A 99 -8.49 12.34 -0.84
CA LEU A 99 -9.93 12.61 -0.75
C LEU A 99 -10.55 12.85 -2.14
N GLN A 100 -9.88 13.57 -3.03
CA GLN A 100 -10.33 13.78 -4.41
C GLN A 100 -10.31 12.48 -5.23
N ALA A 101 -9.25 11.70 -5.14
CA ALA A 101 -9.13 10.43 -5.85
C ALA A 101 -10.19 9.42 -5.39
N CYS A 102 -10.59 9.50 -4.12
CA CYS A 102 -11.67 8.74 -3.53
C CYS A 102 -13.07 9.29 -3.85
N GLY A 103 -13.20 10.44 -4.53
CA GLY A 103 -14.48 11.07 -4.82
C GLY A 103 -15.19 11.65 -3.59
N LEU A 104 -14.44 11.93 -2.51
CA LEU A 104 -14.97 12.46 -1.25
C LEU A 104 -15.06 13.99 -1.26
N VAL A 105 -14.44 14.65 -2.24
CA VAL A 105 -14.55 16.09 -2.46
C VAL A 105 -15.64 16.35 -3.51
N PRO A 106 -16.60 17.25 -3.25
CA PRO A 106 -17.61 17.62 -4.23
C PRO A 106 -16.99 18.06 -5.56
N PHE A 107 -17.61 17.68 -6.67
CA PHE A 107 -17.16 17.99 -8.03
C PHE A 107 -15.79 17.41 -8.44
N SER A 108 -15.21 16.50 -7.64
CA SER A 108 -14.01 15.76 -8.04
C SER A 108 -14.38 14.44 -8.74
N THR A 109 -13.66 14.13 -9.82
CA THR A 109 -13.78 12.84 -10.51
C THR A 109 -12.89 11.81 -9.80
N PRO A 110 -13.45 10.70 -9.29
CA PRO A 110 -12.65 9.61 -8.73
C PRO A 110 -11.60 9.13 -9.72
N ARG A 111 -10.38 8.87 -9.23
CA ARG A 111 -9.26 8.40 -10.05
C ARG A 111 -8.43 7.37 -9.29
N PRO A 112 -7.73 6.46 -9.99
CA PRO A 112 -6.79 5.57 -9.33
C PRO A 112 -5.64 6.38 -8.70
N LEU A 113 -5.19 5.92 -7.53
CA LEU A 113 -3.98 6.43 -6.87
C LEU A 113 -2.78 5.61 -7.30
N THR A 114 -1.64 6.26 -7.49
CA THR A 114 -0.40 5.59 -7.87
C THR A 114 0.48 5.38 -6.64
N PHE A 115 0.87 4.12 -6.45
CA PHE A 115 1.73 3.65 -5.39
C PHE A 115 3.08 3.24 -5.96
N GLN A 116 4.17 3.82 -5.47
CA GLN A 116 5.52 3.36 -5.81
C GLN A 116 6.01 2.40 -4.73
N TYR A 117 6.56 1.28 -5.15
CA TYR A 117 7.03 0.24 -4.25
C TYR A 117 8.42 -0.26 -4.59
N ASN A 118 9.09 -0.77 -3.57
CA ASN A 118 10.29 -1.58 -3.65
C ASN A 118 10.02 -2.90 -2.94
N THR A 119 10.28 -4.01 -3.62
CA THR A 119 10.20 -5.35 -3.06
C THR A 119 11.59 -5.93 -2.85
N LEU A 120 11.84 -6.55 -1.71
CA LEU A 120 13.05 -7.27 -1.37
C LEU A 120 12.69 -8.73 -1.08
N GLY A 121 13.23 -9.68 -1.85
CA GLY A 121 12.99 -11.10 -1.63
C GLY A 121 14.28 -11.92 -1.55
N TRP A 122 14.25 -13.02 -0.81
CA TRP A 122 15.36 -13.97 -0.74
C TRP A 122 14.89 -15.42 -0.61
N LEU A 123 15.75 -16.36 -1.02
CA LEU A 123 15.47 -17.78 -0.97
C LEU A 123 15.80 -18.35 0.41
N GLN A 124 15.02 -19.35 0.84
CA GLN A 124 15.26 -20.06 2.08
C GLN A 124 16.63 -20.76 2.05
N GLY A 125 17.47 -20.48 3.05
CA GLY A 125 18.83 -21.00 3.14
C GLY A 125 19.86 -20.24 2.30
N LEU A 126 19.44 -19.17 1.60
CA LEU A 126 20.30 -18.26 0.82
C LEU A 126 19.94 -16.81 1.14
N ASP A 127 19.80 -16.48 2.43
CA ASP A 127 19.34 -15.16 2.90
C ASP A 127 20.28 -13.99 2.53
N TRP A 128 21.51 -14.33 2.11
CA TRP A 128 22.50 -13.40 1.59
C TRP A 128 22.28 -13.05 0.10
N VAL A 129 21.54 -13.87 -0.65
CA VAL A 129 21.14 -13.58 -2.04
C VAL A 129 19.81 -12.85 -2.04
N LYS A 130 19.88 -11.52 -2.12
CA LYS A 130 18.71 -10.66 -2.10
C LYS A 130 18.39 -10.14 -3.50
N VAL A 131 17.12 -10.22 -3.88
CA VAL A 131 16.60 -9.69 -5.13
C VAL A 131 15.73 -8.48 -4.82
N THR A 132 16.03 -7.35 -5.45
CA THR A 132 15.24 -6.12 -5.34
C THR A 132 14.50 -5.83 -6.63
N ARG A 133 13.24 -5.41 -6.53
CA ARG A 133 12.46 -4.92 -7.68
C ARG A 133 11.64 -3.71 -7.29
N THR A 134 11.76 -2.65 -8.08
CA THR A 134 10.95 -1.45 -7.94
C THR A 134 9.84 -1.43 -8.98
N GLY A 135 8.70 -0.85 -8.63
CA GLY A 135 7.58 -0.71 -9.56
C GLY A 135 6.56 0.31 -9.10
N THR A 136 5.54 0.49 -9.92
CA THR A 136 4.35 1.27 -9.59
C THR A 136 3.10 0.41 -9.68
N LEU A 137 2.12 0.71 -8.83
CA LEU A 137 0.83 0.05 -8.79
C LEU A 137 -0.25 1.12 -8.75
N ASN A 138 -1.22 1.03 -9.64
CA ASN A 138 -2.42 1.85 -9.56
C ASN A 138 -3.47 1.08 -8.77
N TYR A 139 -4.06 1.73 -7.76
CA TYR A 139 -5.11 1.14 -6.94
C TYR A 139 -6.33 2.05 -6.87
N THR A 140 -7.50 1.45 -6.78
CA THR A 140 -8.75 2.17 -6.51
C THR A 140 -8.81 2.52 -5.03
N CYS A 141 -9.28 3.72 -4.73
CA CYS A 141 -9.41 4.14 -3.34
C CYS A 141 -10.35 3.19 -2.58
N GLN A 142 -9.95 2.83 -1.36
CA GLN A 142 -10.69 1.93 -0.46
C GLN A 142 -11.39 2.69 0.68
N ILE A 143 -11.40 4.01 0.64
CA ILE A 143 -11.94 4.88 1.70
C ILE A 143 -13.30 5.40 1.26
N ASN A 144 -14.33 5.18 2.09
CA ASN A 144 -15.67 5.68 1.83
C ASN A 144 -16.00 6.91 2.69
N ALA A 145 -16.95 7.72 2.23
CA ALA A 145 -17.39 8.92 2.93
C ALA A 145 -17.88 8.62 4.35
N THR A 146 -18.60 7.50 4.53
CA THR A 146 -19.08 7.04 5.84
C THR A 146 -17.96 6.78 6.84
N ASP A 147 -16.80 6.28 6.39
CA ASP A 147 -15.67 5.97 7.27
C ASP A 147 -15.00 7.25 7.76
N ILE A 148 -14.87 8.24 6.87
CA ILE A 148 -14.34 9.57 7.19
C ILE A 148 -15.30 10.33 8.11
N THR A 149 -16.59 10.41 7.78
CA THR A 149 -17.58 11.15 8.57
C THR A 149 -17.73 10.54 9.97
N ARG A 150 -17.71 9.21 10.10
CA ARG A 150 -17.78 8.52 11.40
C ARG A 150 -16.57 8.80 12.27
N ALA A 151 -15.37 8.78 11.71
CA ALA A 151 -14.14 8.95 12.47
C ALA A 151 -13.81 10.43 12.76
N LEU A 152 -14.21 11.34 11.89
CA LEU A 152 -13.78 12.74 11.92
C LEU A 152 -14.92 13.74 12.21
N GLY A 153 -16.14 13.25 12.40
CA GLY A 153 -17.28 14.03 12.92
C GLY A 153 -17.67 15.23 12.06
N GLY A 154 -17.48 15.15 10.73
CA GLY A 154 -17.77 16.25 9.81
C GLY A 154 -16.81 17.45 9.90
N ARG A 155 -15.75 17.40 10.71
CA ARG A 155 -14.81 18.52 10.93
C ARG A 155 -13.78 18.72 9.81
N LEU A 156 -13.92 18.00 8.70
CA LEU A 156 -12.91 17.90 7.63
C LEU A 156 -13.48 18.13 6.22
N ILE A 157 -14.76 18.48 6.10
CA ILE A 157 -15.43 18.88 4.86
C ILE A 157 -15.74 20.36 4.95
#